data_AF-A0A4V2V370-F1
#
_entry.id   AF-A0A4V2V370-F1
#
_cell.length_a   1.000
_cell.length_b   1.000
_cell.length_c   1.000
_cell.angle_alpha   90.00
_cell.angle_beta   90.00
_cell.angle_gamma   90.00
#
_symmetry.space_group_name_H-M   'P 1'
#
loop_
_entity.id
_entity.type
_entity.pdbx_description
1 polymer ?
#
loop_
_entity_poly.entity_id
_entity_poly.type
_entity_poly.pdbx_seq_one_letter_code
_entity_poly.pdbx_strand_id
1 'polypeptide(L)'
;MSVKERWKQVSGGARDRTTRLVAYLDAMSAAAGMGCKDIDRLTLAKRQLERKAAGRRTTSSLPVAVDLLMSRPIVSAHMIAKAAKITPRGA
;
A
#
# COMPACT_ATOMS: atom_id res chain seq x y z
N MET A 1 -9.11 3.76 27.84
CA MET A 1 -8.60 5.15 27.69
C MET A 1 -8.64 5.49 26.20
N SER A 2 -9.46 6.45 25.81
CA SER A 2 -9.68 6.82 24.41
C SER A 2 -8.43 7.45 23.81
N VAL A 3 -8.16 7.19 22.52
CA VAL A 3 -7.07 7.86 21.77
C VAL A 3 -7.15 9.37 21.97
N LYS A 4 -8.37 9.94 21.97
CA LYS A 4 -8.64 11.37 22.18
C LYS A 4 -8.26 11.87 23.59
N GLU A 5 -8.39 11.03 24.62
CA GLU A 5 -7.97 11.34 25.99
C GLU A 5 -6.44 11.30 26.13
N ARG A 6 -5.78 10.35 25.47
CA ARG A 6 -4.31 10.27 25.40
C ARG A 6 -3.71 11.52 24.75
N TRP A 7 -4.28 12.00 23.65
CA TRP A 7 -3.79 13.22 22.97
C TRP A 7 -3.95 14.49 23.82
N LYS A 8 -4.95 14.56 24.71
CA LYS A 8 -5.10 15.68 25.65
C LYS A 8 -4.02 15.70 26.74
N GLN A 9 -3.51 14.54 27.17
CA GLN A 9 -2.41 14.48 28.13
C GLN A 9 -1.06 14.85 27.50
N VAL A 10 -0.84 14.47 26.24
CA VAL A 10 0.43 14.74 25.52
C VAL A 10 0.56 16.19 25.05
N SER A 11 -0.54 16.93 24.91
CA SER A 11 -0.55 18.33 24.45
C SER A 11 -0.15 19.35 25.54
N GLY A 12 -0.05 18.92 26.80
CA GLY A 12 0.39 19.74 27.93
C GLY A 12 1.91 19.79 28.09
N GLY A 13 2.62 20.44 27.17
CA GLY A 13 4.01 20.87 27.37
C GLY A 13 5.08 20.00 26.70
N ALA A 14 5.51 20.41 25.52
CA ALA A 14 6.64 19.86 24.76
C ALA A 14 8.04 20.02 25.43
N ARG A 15 8.10 20.37 26.72
CA ARG A 15 9.35 20.63 27.45
C ARG A 15 9.90 19.38 28.16
N ASP A 16 9.06 18.39 28.45
CA ASP A 16 9.51 17.14 29.06
C ASP A 16 9.94 16.11 28.01
N ARG A 17 11.15 15.57 28.19
CA ARG A 17 11.76 14.59 27.27
C ARG A 17 10.96 13.28 27.25
N THR A 18 10.47 12.84 28.40
CA THR A 18 9.73 11.57 28.51
C THR A 18 8.40 11.68 27.77
N THR A 19 7.67 12.77 27.94
CA THR A 19 6.42 13.06 27.21
C THR A 19 6.63 13.05 25.70
N ARG A 20 7.73 13.63 25.21
CA ARG A 20 8.08 13.58 23.77
C ARG A 20 8.37 12.15 23.29
N LEU A 21 9.13 11.37 24.05
CA LEU A 21 9.44 9.98 23.70
C LEU A 21 8.17 9.13 23.61
N VAL A 22 7.27 9.26 24.59
CA VAL A 22 5.97 8.57 24.58
C VAL A 22 5.16 8.96 23.35
N ALA A 23 5.10 10.26 23.02
CA ALA A 23 4.39 10.73 21.83
C ALA A 23 4.94 10.14 20.51
N TYR A 24 6.26 10.01 20.39
CA TYR A 24 6.86 9.36 19.21
C TYR A 24 6.54 7.88 19.13
N LEU A 25 6.63 7.14 20.25
CA LEU A 25 6.30 5.71 20.29
C LEU A 25 4.82 5.47 19.96
N ASP A 26 3.94 6.34 20.45
CA ASP A 26 2.52 6.34 20.15
C ASP A 26 2.25 6.59 18.66
N ALA A 27 2.92 7.59 18.08
CA ALA A 27 2.82 7.88 16.65
C ALA A 27 3.34 6.72 15.78
N MET A 28 4.46 6.09 16.17
CA MET A 28 5.01 4.91 15.50
C MET A 28 4.03 3.74 15.54
N SER A 29 3.43 3.47 16.70
CA SER A 29 2.44 2.40 16.87
C SER A 29 1.19 2.65 16.03
N ALA A 30 0.70 3.90 15.99
CA ALA A 30 -0.43 4.28 15.15
C ALA A 30 -0.11 4.14 13.66
N ALA A 31 1.06 4.59 13.22
CA ALA A 31 1.51 4.48 11.84
C ALA A 31 1.66 3.01 11.41
N ALA A 32 2.24 2.15 12.25
CA ALA A 32 2.33 0.72 12.00
C ALA A 32 0.94 0.07 11.86
N GLY A 33 0.02 0.40 12.77
CA GLY A 33 -1.36 -0.10 12.71
C GLY A 33 -2.13 0.34 11.46
N MET A 34 -1.86 1.54 10.93
CA MET A 34 -2.40 1.98 9.64
C MET A 34 -1.73 1.26 8.46
N GLY A 35 -0.40 1.17 8.47
CA GLY A 35 0.37 0.49 7.42
C GLY A 35 -0.02 -0.98 7.25
N CYS A 36 -0.24 -1.72 8.34
CA CYS A 36 -0.73 -3.10 8.28
C CYS A 36 -2.09 -3.20 7.56
N LYS A 37 -3.03 -2.30 7.86
CA LYS A 37 -4.35 -2.29 7.20
C LYS A 37 -4.25 -2.00 5.71
N ASP A 38 -3.35 -1.11 5.32
CA ASP A 38 -3.13 -0.80 3.91
C ASP A 38 -2.46 -1.97 3.17
N ILE A 39 -1.49 -2.65 3.80
CA ILE A 39 -0.90 -3.89 3.27
C ILE A 39 -1.96 -4.97 3.09
N ASP A 40 -2.87 -5.16 4.06
CA ASP A 40 -3.95 -6.13 3.95
C ASP A 40 -4.88 -5.83 2.77
N ARG A 41 -5.26 -4.55 2.59
CA ARG A 41 -6.07 -4.10 1.47
C ARG A 41 -5.38 -4.34 0.12
N LEU A 42 -4.11 -3.97 0.02
CA LEU A 42 -3.31 -4.16 -1.21
C LEU A 42 -3.13 -5.65 -1.52
N THR A 43 -2.91 -6.48 -0.50
CA THR A 43 -2.80 -7.93 -0.63
C THR A 43 -4.11 -8.53 -1.14
N LEU A 44 -5.25 -8.09 -0.60
CA LEU A 44 -6.56 -8.53 -1.06
C LEU A 44 -6.83 -8.11 -2.52
N ALA A 45 -6.48 -6.87 -2.88
CA ALA A 45 -6.60 -6.37 -4.25
C ALA A 45 -5.72 -7.16 -5.23
N LYS A 46 -4.46 -7.43 -4.88
CA LYS A 46 -3.54 -8.28 -5.66
C LYS A 46 -4.14 -9.65 -5.94
N ARG A 47 -4.63 -10.33 -4.89
CA ARG A 47 -5.27 -11.65 -5.02
C ARG A 47 -6.50 -11.62 -5.92
N GLN A 48 -7.30 -10.55 -5.88
CA GLN A 48 -8.45 -10.38 -6.79
C GLN A 48 -8.01 -10.23 -8.25
N LEU A 49 -6.96 -9.45 -8.50
CA LEU A 49 -6.40 -9.26 -9.84
C LEU A 49 -5.76 -10.54 -10.38
N GLU A 50 -4.99 -11.25 -9.56
CA GLU A 50 -4.40 -12.55 -9.90
C GLU A 50 -5.47 -13.57 -10.29
N ARG A 51 -6.58 -13.64 -9.54
CA ARG A 51 -7.72 -14.51 -9.91
C ARG A 51 -8.37 -14.12 -11.24
N LYS A 52 -8.43 -12.84 -11.59
CA LYS A 52 -8.96 -12.37 -12.89
C LYS A 52 -8.01 -12.66 -14.05
N ALA A 53 -6.71 -12.72 -13.77
CA ALA A 53 -5.68 -13.10 -14.72
C ALA A 53 -5.57 -14.62 -14.86
N ALA A 54 -5.86 -15.38 -13.81
CA ALA A 54 -5.96 -16.84 -13.86
C ALA A 54 -7.03 -17.27 -14.89
N GLY A 55 -6.71 -18.27 -15.71
CA GLY A 55 -7.59 -18.74 -16.78
C GLY A 55 -7.60 -17.88 -18.05
N ARG A 56 -6.80 -16.81 -18.11
CA ARG A 56 -6.53 -16.10 -19.37
C ARG A 56 -5.60 -16.93 -20.25
N ARG A 57 -5.61 -16.66 -21.55
CA ARG A 57 -4.70 -17.30 -22.52
C ARG A 57 -3.25 -17.12 -22.07
N THR A 58 -2.39 -18.11 -22.33
CA THR A 58 -0.96 -18.08 -21.98
C THR A 58 -0.23 -16.84 -22.52
N THR A 59 -0.72 -16.26 -23.62
CA THR A 59 -0.14 -15.08 -24.26
C THR A 59 -0.64 -13.73 -23.70
N SER A 60 -1.41 -13.72 -22.61
CA SER A 60 -1.96 -12.50 -22.04
C SER A 60 -0.90 -11.64 -21.34
N SER A 61 -0.98 -10.32 -21.54
CA SER A 61 -0.20 -9.30 -20.81
C SER A 61 -0.67 -9.06 -19.38
N LEU A 62 -1.84 -9.59 -19.00
CA LEU A 62 -2.49 -9.29 -17.72
C LEU A 62 -1.66 -9.66 -16.49
N PRO A 63 -0.98 -10.82 -16.41
CA PRO A 63 -0.10 -11.12 -15.28
C PRO A 63 0.99 -10.05 -15.09
N VAL A 64 1.63 -9.63 -16.18
CA VAL A 64 2.67 -8.59 -16.17
C VAL A 64 2.10 -7.23 -15.74
N ALA A 65 0.88 -6.90 -16.19
CA ALA A 65 0.20 -5.67 -15.78
C ALA A 65 -0.10 -5.65 -14.27
N VAL A 66 -0.51 -6.78 -13.69
CA VAL A 66 -0.75 -6.91 -12.25
C VAL A 66 0.55 -6.68 -11.48
N ASP A 67 1.64 -7.35 -11.86
CA ASP A 67 2.94 -7.18 -11.20
C ASP A 67 3.45 -5.74 -11.29
N LEU A 68 3.29 -5.11 -12.47
CA LEU A 68 3.71 -3.74 -12.67
C LEU A 68 2.92 -2.77 -11.79
N LEU A 69 1.60 -2.95 -11.66
CA LEU A 69 0.74 -2.14 -10.80
C LEU A 69 1.11 -2.30 -9.32
N MET A 70 1.51 -3.50 -8.89
CA MET A 70 1.97 -3.73 -7.51
C MET A 70 3.31 -3.06 -7.21
N SER A 71 4.16 -2.87 -8.22
CA SER A 71 5.43 -2.14 -8.07
C SER A 71 5.27 -0.62 -8.09
N ARG A 72 4.25 -0.11 -8.79
CA ARG A 72 3.96 1.32 -8.95
C ARG A 72 2.47 1.53 -9.25
N PRO A 73 1.78 2.44 -8.54
CA PRO A 73 0.32 2.59 -8.67
C PRO A 73 -0.12 3.26 -9.96
N ILE A 74 0.77 3.99 -10.66
CA ILE A 74 0.47 4.67 -11.92
C ILE A 74 1.18 3.91 -13.04
N VAL A 75 0.38 3.31 -13.92
CA VAL A 75 0.84 2.53 -15.07
C VAL A 75 0.06 2.93 -16.31
N SER A 76 0.74 3.01 -17.45
CA SER A 76 0.12 3.23 -18.76
C SER A 76 0.20 1.96 -19.62
N ALA A 77 -0.64 1.89 -20.66
CA ALA A 77 -0.59 0.80 -21.63
C ALA A 77 0.81 0.66 -22.27
N HIS A 78 1.50 1.77 -22.52
CA HIS A 78 2.85 1.74 -23.06
C HIS A 78 3.87 1.13 -22.08
N MET A 79 3.70 1.38 -20.78
CA MET A 79 4.56 0.77 -19.74
C MET A 79 4.32 -0.74 -19.64
N ILE A 80 3.07 -1.18 -19.73
CA ILE A 80 2.70 -2.60 -19.76
C ILE A 80 3.27 -3.26 -21.02
N ALA A 81 3.09 -2.64 -22.19
CA ALA A 81 3.60 -3.13 -23.46
C ALA A 81 5.12 -3.31 -23.42
N LYS A 82 5.84 -2.33 -22.88
CA LYS A 82 7.30 -2.38 -22.69
C LYS A 82 7.71 -3.50 -21.75
N ALA A 83 7.02 -3.67 -20.62
CA ALA A 83 7.33 -4.72 -19.64
C ALA A 83 7.03 -6.13 -20.18
N ALA A 84 5.92 -6.28 -20.92
CA ALA A 84 5.47 -7.56 -21.49
C ALA A 84 6.08 -7.87 -22.86
N LYS A 85 6.88 -6.97 -23.44
CA LYS A 85 7.50 -7.08 -24.78
C LYS A 85 6.48 -7.32 -25.91
N ILE A 86 5.39 -6.56 -25.87
CA ILE A 86 4.31 -6.62 -26.88
C ILE A 86 4.04 -5.24 -27.46
N THR A 87 3.18 -5.16 -28.46
CA THR A 87 2.72 -3.88 -29.01
C THR A 87 1.77 -3.17 -28.03
N PRO A 88 1.68 -1.83 -28.04
CA PRO A 88 0.74 -1.08 -27.19
C PRO A 88 -0.74 -1.48 -27.37
N ARG A 89 -1.10 -2.03 -28.53
CA ARG A 89 -2.45 -2.54 -28.81
C ARG A 89 -2.75 -3.86 -28.07
N GLY A 90 -1.73 -4.65 -27.75
CA GLY A 90 -1.87 -5.92 -27.03
C GLY A 90 -1.78 -5.80 -25.51
N ALA A 91 -1.43 -4.61 -24.99
CA ALA A 91 -1.31 -4.32 -23.57
C ALA A 91 -2.68 -4.04 -22.94
#